data_AF-A0A087UMJ6-F1
#
_entry.id   AF-A0A087UMJ6-F1
#
_cell.length_a   1.000
_cell.length_b   1.000
_cell.length_c   1.000
_cell.angle_alpha   90.00
_cell.angle_beta   90.00
_cell.angle_gamma   90.00
#
_symmetry.space_group_name_H-M   'P 1'
#
loop_
_entity.id
_entity.type
_entity.pdbx_description
1 polymer ?
#
loop_
_entity_poly.entity_id
_entity_poly.type
_entity_poly.pdbx_seq_one_letter_code
_entity_poly.pdbx_strand_id
1 'polypeptide(L)'
;MSQNDMQNVIKFAYEENLLILADEVYQYNVYDSDLKFFAFKKVIKEMGLPYSNIQLASFMSGSKGYMGECGPRSGYCEIVNLDNEVKEILIKLLSVRLSPNLHGQIIMYCITNPPQPNEPSYELFEQEKSSILQSLKERAQYCYEKFNSVEGLSCNKVVGAMYVYPKIELSKKALKGAQSRKQSPDEFYAMELLESAGICVVPGCLFGQRPETYHFRLTFLPQMDKLKIIIQRILDFHLKFLEKYKD
;
A
#
# COMPACT_ATOMS: atom_id res chain seq x y z
N MET A 1 6.13 9.69 -0.10
CA MET A 1 6.89 10.56 0.82
C MET A 1 7.71 11.51 -0.04
N SER A 2 7.77 12.81 0.28
CA SER A 2 8.63 13.72 -0.48
C SER A 2 10.11 13.46 -0.15
N GLN A 3 11.03 13.88 -1.02
CA GLN A 3 12.46 13.74 -0.74
C GLN A 3 12.87 14.49 0.53
N ASN A 4 12.28 15.66 0.80
CA ASN A 4 12.55 16.44 2.02
C ASN A 4 12.09 15.70 3.29
N ASP A 5 10.91 15.07 3.25
CA ASP A 5 10.43 14.26 4.38
C ASP A 5 11.36 13.06 4.62
N MET A 6 11.82 12.40 3.55
CA MET A 6 12.79 11.30 3.66
C MET A 6 14.09 11.76 4.31
N GLN A 7 14.62 12.91 3.91
CA GLN A 7 15.83 13.49 4.52
C GLN A 7 15.62 13.75 6.02
N ASN A 8 14.44 14.22 6.44
CA ASN A 8 14.12 14.42 7.85
C ASN A 8 14.05 13.09 8.62
N VAL A 9 13.43 12.06 8.04
CA VAL A 9 13.41 10.71 8.63
C VAL A 9 14.82 10.14 8.77
N ILE A 10 15.68 10.32 7.76
CA ILE A 10 17.07 9.85 7.78
C ILE A 10 17.88 10.57 8.87
N LYS A 11 17.71 11.89 9.01
CA LYS A 11 18.36 12.67 10.09
C LYS A 11 17.94 12.15 11.46
N PHE A 12 16.63 12.00 11.68
CA PHE A 12 16.08 11.47 12.92
C PHE A 12 16.62 10.07 13.23
N ALA A 13 16.61 9.16 12.25
CA ALA A 13 17.11 7.80 12.44
C ALA A 13 18.63 7.78 12.71
N TYR A 14 19.40 8.71 12.14
CA TYR A 14 20.83 8.85 12.44
C TYR A 14 21.05 9.35 13.88
N GLU A 15 20.34 10.41 14.29
CA GLU A 15 20.43 11.01 15.63
C GLU A 15 20.04 10.02 16.73
N GLU A 16 19.02 9.19 16.49
CA GLU A 16 18.50 8.21 17.44
C GLU A 16 19.13 6.82 17.30
N ASN A 17 20.15 6.66 16.45
CA ASN A 17 20.83 5.39 16.18
C ASN A 17 19.86 4.23 15.80
N LEU A 18 18.95 4.50 14.87
CA LEU A 18 17.92 3.58 14.41
C LEU A 18 18.27 2.95 13.05
N LEU A 19 18.01 1.65 12.91
CA LEU A 19 17.98 0.96 11.62
C LEU A 19 16.73 1.37 10.83
N ILE A 20 16.92 1.79 9.57
CA ILE A 20 15.81 2.06 8.66
C ILE A 20 15.39 0.76 7.97
N LEU A 21 14.11 0.39 8.11
CA LEU A 21 13.45 -0.65 7.32
C LEU A 21 12.56 0.02 6.27
N ALA A 22 13.04 0.12 5.03
CA ALA A 22 12.33 0.79 3.94
C ALA A 22 11.49 -0.22 3.14
N ASP A 23 10.19 -0.33 3.45
CA ASP A 23 9.24 -1.13 2.67
C ASP A 23 8.82 -0.37 1.39
N GLU A 24 9.47 -0.71 0.27
CA GLU A 24 9.36 -0.02 -1.02
C GLU A 24 8.63 -0.89 -2.07
N VAL A 25 7.80 -1.85 -1.63
CA VAL A 25 7.14 -2.81 -2.54
C VAL A 25 6.18 -2.17 -3.55
N TYR A 26 5.72 -0.94 -3.31
CA TYR A 26 4.86 -0.19 -4.23
C TYR A 26 5.60 0.85 -5.08
N GLN A 27 6.93 0.77 -5.19
CA GLN A 27 7.76 1.76 -5.89
C GLN A 27 7.34 2.06 -7.34
N TYR A 28 6.72 1.10 -8.03
CA TYR A 28 6.24 1.25 -9.41
C TYR A 28 4.79 1.78 -9.52
N ASN A 29 4.04 1.86 -8.41
CA ASN A 29 2.67 2.38 -8.38
C ASN A 29 2.66 3.82 -7.87
N VAL A 30 3.01 4.77 -8.73
CA VAL A 30 2.90 6.21 -8.46
C VAL A 30 2.00 6.81 -9.54
N TYR A 31 0.90 7.46 -9.13
CA TYR A 31 -0.14 7.92 -10.06
C TYR A 31 -0.16 9.44 -10.23
N ASP A 32 0.29 10.17 -9.21
CA ASP A 32 0.38 11.61 -9.25
C ASP A 32 1.57 12.03 -10.12
N SER A 33 1.33 12.90 -11.10
CA SER A 33 2.37 13.35 -12.05
C SER A 33 3.43 14.22 -11.37
N ASP A 34 3.07 14.88 -10.28
CA ASP A 34 3.96 15.80 -9.56
C ASP A 34 4.82 15.05 -8.53
N LEU A 35 4.53 13.76 -8.33
CA LEU A 35 5.25 12.91 -7.40
C LEU A 35 6.09 11.87 -8.14
N LYS A 36 7.26 11.58 -7.56
CA LYS A 36 8.16 10.53 -8.03
C LYS A 36 8.53 9.64 -6.86
N PHE A 37 8.78 8.36 -7.16
CA PHE A 37 9.37 7.47 -6.18
C PHE A 37 10.87 7.82 -6.00
N PHE A 38 11.30 7.86 -4.75
CA PHE A 38 12.71 7.96 -4.38
C PHE A 38 13.02 6.79 -3.45
N ALA A 39 14.04 6.00 -3.79
CA ALA A 39 14.52 4.95 -2.91
C ALA A 39 15.27 5.58 -1.72
N PHE A 40 15.06 5.08 -0.51
CA PHE A 40 15.79 5.52 0.69
C PHE A 40 17.30 5.47 0.48
N LYS A 41 17.79 4.40 -0.17
CA LYS A 41 19.21 4.25 -0.52
C LYS A 41 19.74 5.40 -1.39
N LYS A 42 18.96 5.86 -2.37
CA LYS A 42 19.36 6.99 -3.24
C LYS A 42 19.48 8.26 -2.41
N VAL A 43 18.47 8.56 -1.58
CA VAL A 43 18.46 9.77 -0.74
C VAL A 43 19.60 9.74 0.29
N ILE A 44 19.83 8.61 0.96
CA ILE A 44 20.94 8.41 1.90
C ILE A 44 22.29 8.66 1.22
N LYS A 45 22.48 8.13 0.01
CA LYS A 45 23.73 8.33 -0.76
C LYS A 45 23.92 9.79 -1.17
N GLU A 46 22.86 10.46 -1.59
CA GLU A 46 22.87 11.89 -1.95
C GLU A 46 23.14 12.81 -0.77
N MET A 47 22.69 12.45 0.44
CA MET A 47 22.98 13.20 1.67
C MET A 47 24.45 13.12 2.10
N GLY A 48 25.19 12.09 1.68
CA GLY A 48 26.60 11.91 2.00
C GLY A 48 26.86 11.71 3.50
N LEU A 49 28.12 11.86 3.92
CA LEU A 49 28.49 11.72 5.33
C LEU A 49 27.88 12.85 6.18
N PRO A 50 27.45 12.55 7.42
CA PRO A 50 27.56 11.25 8.10
C PRO A 50 26.41 10.27 7.77
N TYR A 51 25.34 10.73 7.13
CA TYR A 51 24.10 9.96 6.91
C TYR A 51 24.28 8.74 6.01
N SER A 52 25.23 8.76 5.07
CA SER A 52 25.52 7.63 4.18
C SER A 52 26.01 6.37 4.90
N ASN A 53 26.36 6.47 6.19
CA ASN A 53 26.75 5.34 7.04
C ASN A 53 25.59 4.73 7.83
N ILE A 54 24.36 5.25 7.71
CA ILE A 54 23.21 4.70 8.44
C ILE A 54 22.89 3.27 7.98
N GLN A 55 22.45 2.44 8.91
CA GLN A 55 22.00 1.08 8.62
C GLN A 55 20.65 1.13 7.90
N LEU A 56 20.54 0.40 6.78
CA LEU A 56 19.33 0.36 5.96
C LEU A 56 19.08 -1.06 5.48
N ALA A 57 17.81 -1.48 5.55
CA ALA A 57 17.27 -2.62 4.84
C ALA A 57 16.11 -2.15 3.95
N SER A 58 16.30 -2.20 2.63
CA SER A 58 15.28 -1.83 1.62
C SER A 58 14.62 -3.08 1.05
N PHE A 59 13.29 -3.11 1.00
CA PHE A 59 12.50 -4.28 0.59
C PHE A 59 11.79 -4.04 -0.74
N MET A 60 11.83 -5.05 -1.60
CA MET A 60 11.11 -5.09 -2.86
C MET A 60 10.47 -6.47 -3.05
N SER A 61 9.28 -6.51 -3.63
CA SER A 61 8.52 -7.72 -3.90
C SER A 61 7.91 -7.72 -5.29
N GLY A 62 8.00 -8.83 -6.02
CA GLY A 62 7.34 -9.00 -7.30
C GLY A 62 5.81 -9.18 -7.20
N SER A 63 5.25 -9.16 -5.98
CA SER A 63 3.81 -9.34 -5.76
C SER A 63 2.96 -8.10 -6.07
N LYS A 64 3.58 -6.94 -6.22
CA LYS A 64 2.92 -5.63 -6.36
C LYS A 64 3.32 -4.99 -7.69
N GLY A 65 2.99 -3.72 -7.93
CA GLY A 65 3.30 -3.09 -9.22
C GLY A 65 2.29 -3.42 -10.31
N TYR A 66 2.62 -2.98 -11.52
CA TYR A 66 1.98 -3.47 -12.75
C TYR A 66 2.33 -4.94 -13.04
N MET A 67 3.32 -5.50 -12.35
CA MET A 67 3.74 -6.90 -12.48
C MET A 67 2.73 -7.83 -11.81
N GLY A 68 2.36 -7.56 -10.54
CA GLY A 68 1.23 -8.22 -9.88
C GLY A 68 1.39 -9.72 -9.57
N GLU A 69 2.61 -10.26 -9.60
CA GLU A 69 2.90 -11.70 -9.49
C GLU A 69 2.94 -12.17 -8.02
N CYS A 70 1.78 -12.21 -7.37
CA CYS A 70 1.69 -12.48 -5.93
C CYS A 70 1.87 -13.97 -5.55
N GLY A 71 1.50 -14.89 -6.43
CA GLY A 71 1.57 -16.34 -6.21
C GLY A 71 2.99 -16.90 -6.12
N PRO A 72 3.93 -16.51 -7.01
CA PRO A 72 5.31 -17.00 -7.00
C PRO A 72 6.15 -16.63 -5.77
N ARG A 73 5.65 -15.76 -4.87
CA ARG A 73 6.30 -15.35 -3.63
C ARG A 73 7.74 -14.85 -3.83
N SER A 74 7.89 -13.87 -4.70
CA SER A 74 9.16 -13.26 -5.09
C SER A 74 9.44 -11.95 -4.34
N GLY A 75 10.71 -11.73 -4.01
CA GLY A 75 11.19 -10.49 -3.40
C GLY A 75 12.67 -10.54 -3.06
N TYR A 76 13.24 -9.38 -2.76
CA TYR A 76 14.60 -9.26 -2.22
C TYR A 76 14.64 -8.19 -1.13
N CYS A 77 15.69 -8.23 -0.33
CA CYS A 77 16.06 -7.17 0.58
C CYS A 77 17.52 -6.77 0.31
N GLU A 78 17.76 -5.49 0.08
CA GLU A 78 19.11 -4.94 0.06
C GLU A 78 19.44 -4.38 1.43
N ILE A 79 20.53 -4.85 2.03
CA ILE A 79 20.98 -4.42 3.35
C ILE A 79 22.35 -3.76 3.22
N VAL A 80 22.48 -2.54 3.74
CA VAL A 80 23.74 -1.77 3.73
C VAL A 80 24.08 -1.27 5.12
N ASN A 81 25.38 -1.15 5.39
CA ASN A 81 25.96 -0.65 6.64
C ASN A 81 25.52 -1.39 7.92
N LEU A 82 24.94 -2.58 7.80
CA LEU A 82 24.54 -3.38 8.95
C LEU A 82 25.75 -3.66 9.84
N ASP A 83 25.56 -3.52 11.15
CA ASP A 83 26.56 -3.89 12.14
C ASP A 83 27.08 -5.32 11.91
N ASN A 84 28.38 -5.53 12.12
CA ASN A 84 29.04 -6.80 11.80
C ASN A 84 28.51 -7.96 12.66
N GLU A 85 28.24 -7.74 13.95
CA GLU A 85 27.71 -8.78 14.84
C GLU A 85 26.29 -9.18 14.40
N VAL A 86 25.47 -8.19 14.05
CA VAL A 86 24.12 -8.42 13.54
C VAL A 86 24.15 -9.15 12.19
N LYS A 87 25.09 -8.79 11.30
CA LYS A 87 25.28 -9.44 10.00
C LYS A 87 25.68 -10.91 10.16
N GLU A 88 26.55 -11.25 11.10
CA GLU A 88 26.93 -12.63 11.40
C GLU A 88 25.73 -13.46 11.87
N ILE A 89 24.91 -12.90 12.77
CA ILE A 89 23.67 -13.55 13.22
C ILE A 89 22.70 -13.74 12.06
N LEU A 90 22.54 -12.74 11.18
CA LEU A 90 21.69 -12.85 10.00
C LEU A 90 22.16 -13.95 9.06
N ILE A 91 23.46 -14.03 8.77
CA ILE A 91 24.02 -15.10 7.92
C ILE A 91 23.80 -16.46 8.56
N LYS A 92 24.02 -16.60 9.87
CA LYS A 92 23.74 -17.82 10.62
C LYS A 92 22.26 -18.22 10.51
N LEU A 93 21.34 -17.27 10.66
CA LEU A 93 19.90 -17.50 10.49
C LEU A 93 19.54 -17.93 9.08
N LEU A 94 20.16 -17.33 8.06
CA LEU A 94 19.94 -17.71 6.66
C LEU A 94 20.52 -19.09 6.35
N SER A 95 21.65 -19.47 6.98
CA SER A 95 22.31 -20.77 6.74
C SER A 95 21.50 -21.98 7.21
N VAL A 96 20.58 -21.79 8.16
CA VAL A 96 19.67 -22.86 8.63
C VAL A 96 18.39 -22.94 7.79
N ARG A 97 18.22 -22.05 6.81
CA ARG A 97 17.10 -22.06 5.86
C ARG A 97 17.57 -22.59 4.52
N LEU A 98 16.69 -23.29 3.81
CA LEU A 98 16.90 -23.54 2.38
C LEU A 98 16.71 -22.23 1.60
N SER A 99 17.28 -22.19 0.39
CA SER A 99 17.14 -21.05 -0.52
C SER A 99 15.67 -20.76 -0.85
N PRO A 100 15.32 -19.50 -1.17
CA PRO A 100 14.01 -19.15 -1.69
C PRO A 100 13.66 -19.96 -2.95
N ASN A 101 12.37 -20.11 -3.23
CA ASN A 101 11.93 -20.89 -4.39
C ASN A 101 12.51 -20.34 -5.71
N LEU A 102 12.96 -21.23 -6.60
CA LEU A 102 13.67 -20.86 -7.83
C LEU A 102 12.80 -19.99 -8.75
N HIS A 103 11.50 -20.29 -8.86
CA HIS A 103 10.57 -19.54 -9.70
C HIS A 103 10.49 -18.06 -9.28
N GLY A 104 10.39 -17.80 -7.97
CA GLY A 104 10.38 -16.45 -7.42
C GLY A 104 11.69 -15.71 -7.66
N GLN A 105 12.83 -16.41 -7.64
CA GLN A 105 14.13 -15.82 -7.98
C GLN A 105 14.22 -15.41 -9.46
N ILE A 106 13.74 -16.27 -10.38
CA ILE A 106 13.68 -15.96 -11.82
C ILE A 106 12.78 -14.74 -12.06
N ILE A 107 11.62 -14.68 -11.42
CA ILE A 107 10.72 -13.53 -11.54
C ILE A 107 11.39 -12.25 -11.04
N MET A 108 12.10 -12.29 -9.91
CA MET A 108 12.84 -11.12 -9.45
C MET A 108 13.88 -10.67 -10.46
N TYR A 109 14.60 -11.62 -11.08
CA TYR A 109 15.55 -11.29 -12.14
C TYR A 109 14.87 -10.57 -13.32
N CYS A 110 13.73 -11.07 -13.80
CA CYS A 110 13.00 -10.43 -14.90
C CYS A 110 12.47 -9.05 -14.51
N ILE A 111 12.01 -8.88 -13.27
CA ILE A 111 11.51 -7.58 -12.77
C ILE A 111 12.63 -6.55 -12.69
N THR A 112 13.82 -6.94 -12.22
CA THR A 112 14.96 -6.04 -12.09
C THR A 112 15.72 -5.83 -13.40
N ASN A 113 15.44 -6.64 -14.43
CA ASN A 113 16.05 -6.56 -15.76
C ASN A 113 14.95 -6.56 -16.84
N PRO A 114 14.11 -5.50 -16.90
CA PRO A 114 13.10 -5.39 -17.94
C PRO A 114 13.75 -5.22 -19.33
N PRO A 115 12.99 -5.41 -20.42
CA PRO A 115 13.49 -5.15 -21.77
C PRO A 115 14.11 -3.76 -21.90
N GLN A 116 15.19 -3.65 -22.68
CA GLN A 116 15.92 -2.41 -22.95
C GLN A 116 15.47 -1.77 -24.27
N PRO A 117 15.64 -0.44 -24.48
CA PRO A 117 15.15 0.26 -25.68
C PRO A 117 15.54 -0.33 -27.03
N ASN A 118 16.64 -1.07 -27.09
CA ASN A 118 17.15 -1.74 -28.29
C ASN A 118 16.67 -3.20 -28.46
N GLU A 119 15.81 -3.71 -27.59
CA GLU A 119 15.30 -5.08 -27.61
C GLU A 119 13.91 -5.19 -28.23
N PRO A 120 13.58 -6.30 -28.93
CA PRO A 120 12.34 -6.41 -29.72
C PRO A 120 11.03 -6.23 -28.93
N SER A 121 11.01 -6.58 -27.65
CA SER A 121 9.82 -6.53 -26.80
C SER A 121 9.65 -5.21 -26.04
N TYR A 122 10.61 -4.27 -26.13
CA TYR A 122 10.60 -3.05 -25.32
C TYR A 122 9.38 -2.17 -25.56
N GLU A 123 9.06 -1.89 -26.83
CA GLU A 123 7.94 -1.01 -27.16
C GLU A 123 6.61 -1.58 -26.65
N LEU A 124 6.41 -2.89 -26.80
CA LEU A 124 5.23 -3.59 -26.29
C LEU A 124 5.18 -3.54 -24.76
N PHE A 125 6.30 -3.83 -24.09
CA PHE A 125 6.41 -3.81 -22.63
C PHE A 125 6.06 -2.43 -22.04
N GLU A 126 6.62 -1.34 -22.59
CA GLU A 126 6.32 0.01 -22.10
C GLU A 126 4.86 0.42 -22.38
N GLN A 127 4.29 -0.01 -23.50
CA GLN A 127 2.87 0.20 -23.80
C GLN A 127 1.96 -0.51 -22.78
N GLU A 128 2.21 -1.80 -22.51
CA GLU A 128 1.44 -2.60 -21.54
C GLU A 128 1.56 -2.03 -20.12
N LYS A 129 2.78 -1.77 -19.67
CA LYS A 129 3.07 -1.15 -18.37
C LYS A 129 2.36 0.19 -18.21
N SER A 130 2.46 1.08 -19.21
CA SER A 130 1.83 2.40 -19.17
C SER A 130 0.30 2.29 -19.13
N SER A 131 -0.27 1.39 -19.93
CA SER A 131 -1.72 1.11 -19.96
C SER A 131 -2.24 0.61 -18.61
N ILE A 132 -1.53 -0.32 -17.97
CA ILE A 132 -1.90 -0.85 -16.64
C ILE A 132 -1.85 0.26 -15.58
N LEU A 133 -0.77 1.05 -15.55
CA LEU A 133 -0.60 2.14 -14.59
C LEU A 133 -1.65 3.24 -14.79
N GLN A 134 -1.97 3.59 -16.03
CA GLN A 134 -3.02 4.55 -16.36
C GLN A 134 -4.40 4.03 -15.91
N SER A 135 -4.72 2.77 -16.18
CA SER A 135 -5.96 2.15 -15.71
C SER A 135 -6.08 2.13 -14.18
N LEU A 136 -4.97 1.86 -13.46
CA LEU A 136 -4.96 1.91 -12.00
C LEU A 136 -5.17 3.33 -11.47
N LYS A 137 -4.54 4.33 -12.10
CA LYS A 137 -4.73 5.75 -11.78
C LYS A 137 -6.19 6.18 -11.93
N GLU A 138 -6.83 5.84 -13.04
CA GLU A 138 -8.24 6.17 -13.29
C GLU A 138 -9.17 5.54 -12.25
N ARG A 139 -8.92 4.27 -11.89
CA ARG A 139 -9.68 3.57 -10.85
C ARG A 139 -9.49 4.18 -9.47
N ALA A 140 -8.26 4.55 -9.14
CA ALA A 140 -7.94 5.25 -7.89
C ALA A 140 -8.66 6.60 -7.79
N GLN A 141 -8.63 7.39 -8.87
CA GLN A 141 -9.32 8.67 -8.97
C GLN A 141 -10.84 8.51 -8.84
N TYR A 142 -11.42 7.53 -9.54
CA TYR A 142 -12.86 7.25 -9.47
C TYR A 142 -13.31 6.92 -8.04
N CYS A 143 -12.58 6.06 -7.31
CA CYS A 143 -12.89 5.75 -5.92
C CYS A 143 -12.77 6.98 -5.02
N TYR A 144 -11.72 7.79 -5.18
CA TYR A 144 -11.53 9.03 -4.43
C TYR A 144 -12.71 10.00 -4.63
N GLU A 145 -13.11 10.25 -5.87
CA GLU A 145 -14.24 11.15 -6.18
C GLU A 145 -15.55 10.63 -5.60
N LYS A 146 -15.83 9.34 -5.77
CA LYS A 146 -17.08 8.74 -5.30
C LYS A 146 -17.21 8.74 -3.79
N PHE A 147 -16.16 8.36 -3.06
CA PHE A 147 -16.21 8.39 -1.60
C PHE A 147 -16.28 9.79 -1.02
N ASN A 148 -15.78 10.81 -1.70
CA ASN A 148 -15.92 12.21 -1.27
C ASN A 148 -17.23 12.87 -1.76
N SER A 149 -18.06 12.16 -2.53
CA SER A 149 -19.33 12.68 -3.05
C SER A 149 -20.55 12.40 -2.17
N VAL A 150 -20.37 11.65 -1.08
CA VAL A 150 -21.45 11.21 -0.19
C VAL A 150 -21.17 11.66 1.24
N GLU A 151 -22.21 12.14 1.93
CA GLU A 151 -22.16 12.53 3.34
C GLU A 151 -21.65 11.38 4.21
N GLY A 152 -20.87 11.69 5.26
CA GLY A 152 -20.36 10.70 6.20
C GLY A 152 -19.19 9.87 5.69
N LEU A 153 -18.70 10.12 4.46
CA LEU A 153 -17.47 9.56 3.93
C LEU A 153 -16.49 10.65 3.53
N SER A 154 -15.20 10.40 3.78
CA SER A 154 -14.11 11.22 3.23
C SER A 154 -12.94 10.33 2.89
N CYS A 155 -12.25 10.60 1.77
CA CYS A 155 -11.12 9.78 1.31
C CYS A 155 -9.97 10.67 0.87
N ASN A 156 -8.76 10.38 1.33
CA ASN A 156 -7.57 11.06 0.83
C ASN A 156 -7.29 10.68 -0.63
N LYS A 157 -6.69 11.59 -1.40
CA LYS A 157 -6.24 11.33 -2.76
C LYS A 157 -5.23 10.19 -2.77
N VAL A 158 -5.42 9.22 -3.64
CA VAL A 158 -4.52 8.07 -3.79
C VAL A 158 -3.38 8.46 -4.74
N VAL A 159 -2.20 8.69 -4.17
CA VAL A 159 -1.01 9.04 -4.95
C VAL A 159 -0.20 7.83 -5.42
N GLY A 160 -0.49 6.65 -4.87
CA GLY A 160 0.21 5.41 -5.22
C GLY A 160 -0.40 4.16 -4.57
N ALA A 161 0.31 3.03 -4.67
CA ALA A 161 -0.15 1.72 -4.22
C ALA A 161 -1.49 1.27 -4.85
N MET A 162 -2.30 0.47 -4.16
CA MET A 162 -3.51 -0.17 -4.74
C MET A 162 -4.74 -0.10 -3.82
N TYR A 163 -4.75 0.84 -2.87
CA TYR A 163 -5.76 0.92 -1.83
C TYR A 163 -6.33 2.33 -1.67
N VAL A 164 -7.63 2.40 -1.41
CA VAL A 164 -8.28 3.55 -0.78
C VAL A 164 -8.50 3.25 0.69
N TYR A 165 -8.47 4.31 1.50
CA TYR A 165 -8.68 4.24 2.95
C TYR A 165 -9.67 5.31 3.42
N PRO A 166 -10.94 5.24 2.98
CA PRO A 166 -11.97 6.19 3.38
C PRO A 166 -12.21 6.16 4.89
N LYS A 167 -12.37 7.36 5.46
CA LYS A 167 -12.89 7.60 6.80
C LYS A 167 -14.42 7.58 6.75
N ILE A 168 -15.03 6.98 7.76
CA ILE A 168 -16.47 6.92 7.98
C ILE A 168 -16.83 7.75 9.21
N GLU A 169 -17.87 8.55 9.10
CA GLU A 169 -18.49 9.23 10.23
C GLU A 169 -19.66 8.37 10.75
N LEU A 170 -19.60 8.02 12.03
CA LEU A 170 -20.56 7.12 12.68
C LEU A 170 -21.32 7.86 13.79
N SER A 171 -22.64 7.75 13.77
CA SER A 171 -23.54 8.34 14.78
C SER A 171 -23.41 7.66 16.16
N LYS A 172 -23.92 8.30 17.22
CA LYS A 172 -23.90 7.69 18.56
C LYS A 172 -24.67 6.39 18.61
N LYS A 173 -25.79 6.30 17.88
CA LYS A 173 -26.57 5.07 17.74
C LYS A 173 -25.79 3.96 17.04
N ALA A 174 -25.00 4.26 15.99
CA ALA A 174 -24.14 3.27 15.34
C ALA A 174 -23.04 2.76 16.30
N LEU A 175 -22.43 3.66 17.09
CA LEU A 175 -21.42 3.29 18.11
C LEU A 175 -22.01 2.36 19.18
N LYS A 176 -23.22 2.64 19.66
CA LYS A 176 -23.94 1.75 20.59
C LYS A 176 -24.26 0.40 19.94
N GLY A 177 -24.62 0.40 18.65
CA GLY A 177 -24.81 -0.81 17.85
C GLY A 177 -23.58 -1.71 17.86
N ALA A 178 -22.41 -1.14 17.52
CA ALA A 178 -21.14 -1.85 17.58
C ALA A 178 -20.84 -2.40 18.99
N GLN A 179 -21.04 -1.58 20.03
CA GLN A 179 -20.85 -2.00 21.42
C GLN A 179 -21.74 -3.19 21.80
N SER A 180 -23.02 -3.18 21.41
CA SER A 180 -23.96 -4.28 21.67
C SER A 180 -23.54 -5.60 21.03
N ARG A 181 -22.84 -5.54 19.89
CA ARG A 181 -22.26 -6.70 19.19
C ARG A 181 -20.85 -7.05 19.66
N LYS A 182 -20.28 -6.29 20.61
CA LYS A 182 -18.89 -6.43 21.09
C LYS A 182 -17.86 -6.29 19.96
N GLN A 183 -18.13 -5.39 19.01
CA GLN A 183 -17.26 -5.11 17.86
C GLN A 183 -16.69 -3.69 17.93
N SER A 184 -15.57 -3.45 17.27
CA SER A 184 -15.17 -2.05 17.00
C SER A 184 -16.15 -1.41 16.01
N PRO A 185 -16.33 -0.08 16.01
CA PRO A 185 -17.33 0.58 15.15
C PRO A 185 -17.13 0.36 13.64
N ASP A 186 -15.89 0.30 13.18
CA ASP A 186 -15.55 -0.01 11.79
C ASP A 186 -15.67 -1.50 11.45
N GLU A 187 -15.39 -2.41 12.38
CA GLU A 187 -15.69 -3.84 12.20
C GLU A 187 -17.20 -4.06 12.05
N PHE A 188 -17.99 -3.41 12.90
CA PHE A 188 -19.45 -3.43 12.82
C PHE A 188 -19.94 -2.91 11.46
N TYR A 189 -19.42 -1.78 10.99
CA TYR A 189 -19.75 -1.23 9.67
C TYR A 189 -19.35 -2.21 8.53
N ALA A 190 -18.15 -2.77 8.60
CA ALA A 190 -17.64 -3.71 7.59
C ALA A 190 -18.47 -5.00 7.52
N MET A 191 -18.92 -5.51 8.67
CA MET A 191 -19.79 -6.68 8.75
C MET A 191 -21.19 -6.40 8.20
N GLU A 192 -21.81 -5.26 8.56
CA GLU A 192 -23.12 -4.89 8.00
C GLU A 192 -23.02 -4.66 6.47
N LEU A 193 -21.90 -4.11 5.97
CA LEU A 193 -21.64 -3.98 4.53
C LEU A 193 -21.54 -5.36 3.86
N LEU A 194 -20.82 -6.29 4.47
CA LEU A 194 -20.68 -7.66 3.96
C LEU A 194 -22.04 -8.38 3.92
N GLU A 195 -22.80 -8.33 5.01
CA GLU A 195 -24.09 -9.02 5.13
C GLU A 195 -25.14 -8.47 4.16
N SER A 196 -25.17 -7.15 3.95
CA SER A 196 -26.21 -6.50 3.13
C SER A 196 -25.84 -6.36 1.65
N ALA A 197 -24.56 -6.13 1.35
CA ALA A 197 -24.09 -5.84 0.00
C ALA A 197 -23.08 -6.87 -0.52
N GLY A 198 -22.71 -7.89 0.25
CA GLY A 198 -21.75 -8.91 -0.18
C GLY A 198 -20.35 -8.35 -0.49
N ILE A 199 -20.02 -7.15 0.00
CA ILE A 199 -18.73 -6.51 -0.23
C ILE A 199 -17.86 -6.68 1.01
N CYS A 200 -16.80 -7.48 0.89
CA CYS A 200 -15.83 -7.66 1.97
C CYS A 200 -14.75 -6.57 1.91
N VAL A 201 -14.70 -5.73 2.93
CA VAL A 201 -13.65 -4.72 3.15
C VAL A 201 -12.88 -5.05 4.42
N VAL A 202 -11.68 -4.49 4.57
CA VAL A 202 -10.91 -4.67 5.81
C VAL A 202 -11.15 -3.47 6.73
N PRO A 203 -11.66 -3.66 7.96
CA PRO A 203 -11.93 -2.54 8.87
C PRO A 203 -10.63 -1.86 9.35
N GLY A 204 -10.73 -0.57 9.63
CA GLY A 204 -9.60 0.31 9.97
C GLY A 204 -8.87 -0.08 11.26
N CYS A 205 -9.59 -0.65 12.21
CA CYS A 205 -9.06 -1.12 13.50
C CYS A 205 -7.92 -2.13 13.36
N LEU A 206 -7.87 -2.89 12.25
CA LEU A 206 -6.82 -3.86 11.96
C LEU A 206 -5.50 -3.22 11.50
N PHE A 207 -5.50 -1.93 11.15
CA PHE A 207 -4.31 -1.19 10.70
C PHE A 207 -3.73 -0.25 11.76
N GLY A 208 -4.45 -0.07 12.88
CA GLY A 208 -4.23 1.05 13.78
C GLY A 208 -4.73 2.36 13.16
N GLN A 209 -5.35 3.20 13.97
CA GLN A 209 -5.89 4.49 13.55
C GLN A 209 -5.95 5.44 14.74
N ARG A 210 -6.15 6.74 14.46
CA ARG A 210 -6.33 7.72 15.54
C ARG A 210 -7.58 7.35 16.35
N PRO A 211 -7.57 7.53 17.68
CA PRO A 211 -8.76 7.35 18.50
C PRO A 211 -9.96 8.11 17.92
N GLU A 212 -11.14 7.50 18.01
CA GLU A 212 -12.42 8.08 17.55
C GLU A 212 -12.47 8.41 16.04
N THR A 213 -11.58 7.79 15.25
CA THR A 213 -11.68 7.77 13.79
C THR A 213 -11.90 6.36 13.32
N TYR A 214 -12.70 6.20 12.27
CA TYR A 214 -13.13 4.90 11.76
C TYR A 214 -12.91 4.86 10.26
N HIS A 215 -12.36 3.76 9.76
CA HIS A 215 -12.01 3.63 8.36
C HIS A 215 -12.29 2.23 7.85
N PHE A 216 -12.19 2.06 6.53
CA PHE A 216 -12.02 0.74 5.93
C PHE A 216 -11.04 0.83 4.78
N ARG A 217 -10.35 -0.28 4.48
CA ARG A 217 -9.50 -0.41 3.31
C ARG A 217 -10.23 -1.18 2.22
N LEU A 218 -10.23 -0.61 1.00
CA LEU A 218 -10.76 -1.25 -0.20
C LEU A 218 -9.68 -1.28 -1.29
N THR A 219 -9.66 -2.36 -2.08
CA THR A 219 -8.81 -2.44 -3.28
C THR A 219 -9.58 -1.91 -4.50
N PHE A 220 -8.90 -1.17 -5.36
CA PHE A 220 -9.44 -0.75 -6.66
C PHE A 220 -8.89 -1.60 -7.82
N LEU A 221 -8.51 -2.84 -7.50
CA LEU A 221 -8.03 -3.84 -8.46
C LEU A 221 -9.09 -4.40 -9.43
N PRO A 222 -10.40 -4.43 -9.12
CA PRO A 222 -11.40 -4.80 -10.11
C PRO A 222 -11.32 -3.95 -11.38
N GLN A 223 -11.73 -4.51 -12.51
CA GLN A 223 -11.89 -3.77 -13.76
C GLN A 223 -12.90 -2.63 -13.58
N MET A 224 -12.73 -1.53 -14.32
CA MET A 224 -13.50 -0.29 -14.11
C MET A 224 -15.03 -0.52 -14.07
N ASP A 225 -15.59 -1.32 -14.97
CA ASP A 225 -17.04 -1.57 -15.00
C ASP A 225 -17.54 -2.30 -13.75
N LYS A 226 -16.78 -3.28 -13.26
CA LYS A 226 -17.08 -3.97 -11.99
C LYS A 226 -16.84 -3.06 -10.80
N LEU A 227 -15.80 -2.23 -10.84
CA LEU A 227 -15.49 -1.28 -9.79
C LEU A 227 -16.63 -0.28 -9.60
N LYS A 228 -17.21 0.25 -10.68
CA LYS A 228 -18.40 1.12 -10.64
C LYS A 228 -19.56 0.45 -9.90
N ILE A 229 -19.84 -0.82 -10.20
CA ILE A 229 -20.89 -1.59 -9.53
C ILE A 229 -20.58 -1.76 -8.03
N ILE A 230 -19.34 -2.14 -7.69
CA ILE A 230 -18.92 -2.33 -6.30
C ILE A 230 -19.06 -1.04 -5.50
N ILE A 231 -18.55 0.07 -6.03
CA ILE A 231 -18.61 1.37 -5.38
C ILE A 231 -20.06 1.82 -5.21
N GLN A 232 -20.91 1.67 -6.23
CA GLN A 232 -22.33 2.01 -6.10
C GLN A 232 -23.01 1.21 -4.98
N ARG A 233 -22.75 -0.10 -4.89
CA ARG A 233 -23.31 -0.94 -3.81
C ARG A 233 -22.85 -0.49 -2.42
N ILE A 234 -21.60 -0.03 -2.29
CA ILE A 234 -21.08 0.52 -1.03
C ILE A 234 -21.80 1.83 -0.69
N LEU A 235 -22.00 2.73 -1.65
CA LEU A 235 -22.69 4.01 -1.42
C LEU A 235 -24.16 3.80 -1.05
N ASP A 236 -24.86 2.90 -1.75
CA ASP A 236 -26.25 2.56 -1.45
C ASP A 236 -26.39 1.94 -0.05
N PHE A 237 -25.45 1.06 0.33
CA PHE A 237 -25.37 0.54 1.69
C PHE A 237 -25.15 1.67 2.70
N HIS A 238 -24.18 2.55 2.44
CA HIS A 238 -23.79 3.61 3.35
C HIS A 238 -24.98 4.52 3.69
N LEU A 239 -25.73 4.97 2.68
CA LEU A 239 -26.92 5.80 2.88
C LEU A 239 -27.99 5.10 3.73
N LYS A 240 -28.25 3.81 3.46
CA LYS A 240 -29.19 3.00 4.26
C LYS A 240 -28.69 2.80 5.70
N PHE A 241 -27.39 2.63 5.88
CA PHE A 241 -26.76 2.49 7.19
C PHE A 241 -26.92 3.78 8.00
N LEU A 242 -26.64 4.94 7.40
CA LEU A 242 -26.84 6.24 8.04
C LEU A 242 -28.29 6.44 8.48
N GLU A 243 -29.27 6.11 7.62
CA GLU A 243 -30.69 6.25 7.98
C GLU A 243 -31.09 5.28 9.11
N LYS A 244 -30.65 4.01 9.05
CA LYS A 244 -30.91 3.01 10.10
C LYS A 244 -30.39 3.45 11.47
N TYR A 245 -29.21 4.05 11.49
CA TYR A 245 -28.53 4.48 12.71
C TYR A 245 -28.57 6.00 12.93
N LYS A 246 -29.50 6.73 12.30
CA LYS A 246 -29.66 8.17 12.54
C LYS A 246 -29.98 8.43 14.02
N ASP A 247 -29.33 9.47 14.58
CA ASP A 247 -29.55 9.95 15.95
C ASP A 247 -30.89 10.70 16.06
#